data_AF-A0A914J9N5-F1
#
_entry.id   AF-A0A914J9N5-F1
#
_cell.length_a   1.000
_cell.length_b   1.000
_cell.length_c   1.000
_cell.angle_alpha   90.00
_cell.angle_beta   90.00
_cell.angle_gamma   90.00
#
_symmetry.space_group_name_H-M   'P 1'
#
loop_
_entity.id
_entity.type
_entity.pdbx_description
1 polymer ?
#
loop_
_entity_poly.entity_id
_entity_poly.type
_entity_poly.pdbx_seq_one_letter_code
_entity_poly.pdbx_strand_id
1 'polypeptide(L)' 'MCKIPVLQNDDHKKRVFFEVLKSDLEDMTVPNLQTKDDLYSVPLTKGSKHLAPFSSISDYLEKGDVKLL' A
#
# COMPACT_ATOMS: atom_id res chain seq x y z
N MET A 1 12.66 28.34 24.57
CA MET A 1 11.58 27.82 23.68
C MET A 1 12.03 26.49 23.12
N CYS A 2 11.49 25.37 23.63
CA CYS A 2 11.71 24.06 23.02
C CYS A 2 10.73 23.89 21.86
N LYS A 3 11.23 23.74 20.63
CA LYS A 3 10.40 23.39 19.46
C LYS A 3 10.14 21.89 19.52
N ILE A 4 8.88 21.49 19.70
CA ILE A 4 8.45 20.09 19.55
C ILE A 4 8.65 19.73 18.07
N PRO A 5 9.45 18.70 17.74
CA PRO A 5 9.61 18.30 16.35
C PRO A 5 8.26 17.79 15.84
N VAL A 6 7.70 18.47 14.84
CA VAL A 6 6.59 17.93 14.06
C VAL A 6 7.17 16.75 13.30
N LEU A 7 6.85 15.53 13.75
CA LEU A 7 7.11 14.31 13.00
C LEU A 7 6.43 14.50 11.64
N GLN A 8 7.22 14.70 10.59
CA GLN A 8 6.71 14.61 9.22
C GLN A 8 6.24 13.17 9.04
N ASN A 9 4.94 12.97 9.25
CA ASN A 9 4.27 11.73 8.89
C ASN A 9 4.27 11.67 7.37
N ASP A 10 5.32 11.04 6.84
CA ASP A 10 5.37 10.68 5.43
C ASP A 10 4.40 9.51 5.24
N ASP A 11 3.11 9.84 5.06
CA ASP A 11 2.03 8.87 4.91
C ASP A 11 2.29 7.94 3.72
N HIS A 12 3.10 8.37 2.75
CA HIS A 12 3.56 7.56 1.63
C HIS A 12 4.49 6.39 2.05
N LYS A 13 5.04 6.43 3.28
CA LYS A 13 5.80 5.33 3.88
C LYS A 13 4.97 4.47 4.84
N LYS A 14 3.74 4.89 5.18
CA LYS A 14 2.87 4.09 6.04
C LYS A 14 2.41 2.86 5.26
N ARG A 15 2.51 1.71 5.91
CA ARG A 15 2.04 0.44 5.35
C ARG A 15 0.68 0.11 5.93
N VAL A 16 -0.17 -0.43 5.10
CA VAL A 16 -1.54 -0.74 5.46
C VAL A 16 -1.87 -2.17 5.06
N PHE A 17 -2.68 -2.81 5.91
CA PHE A 17 -3.32 -4.05 5.54
C PHE A 17 -4.54 -3.73 4.71
N PHE A 18 -4.72 -4.47 3.62
CA PHE A 18 -5.89 -4.32 2.77
C PHE A 18 -6.37 -5.67 2.25
N GLU A 19 -7.63 -5.73 1.87
CA GLU A 19 -8.28 -6.88 1.23
C GLU A 19 -8.75 -6.49 -0.17
N VAL A 20 -8.50 -7.37 -1.13
CA VAL A 20 -8.91 -7.18 -2.53
C VAL A 20 -10.38 -7.58 -2.71
N LEU A 21 -11.19 -6.70 -3.29
CA LEU A 21 -12.63 -6.93 -3.46
C LEU A 21 -13.02 -7.37 -4.87
N LYS A 22 -12.22 -7.06 -5.89
CA LYS A 22 -12.46 -7.44 -7.29
C LYS A 22 -11.53 -8.56 -7.77
N SER A 23 -11.99 -9.34 -8.74
CA SER A 23 -11.27 -10.51 -9.28
C SER A 23 -10.37 -10.22 -10.47
N ASP A 24 -10.55 -9.07 -11.11
CA ASP A 24 -9.99 -8.79 -12.43
C ASP A 24 -8.95 -7.65 -12.35
N LEU A 25 -8.21 -7.60 -11.23
CA LEU A 25 -7.13 -6.64 -11.03
C LEU A 25 -5.82 -7.24 -11.57
N GLU A 26 -5.08 -6.42 -12.29
CA GLU A 26 -3.70 -6.74 -12.66
C GLU A 26 -2.81 -6.81 -11.42
N ASP A 27 -1.67 -7.49 -11.56
CA ASP A 27 -0.70 -7.55 -10.48
C ASP A 27 -0.20 -6.15 -10.12
N MET A 28 -0.11 -5.88 -8.82
CA MET A 28 0.36 -4.60 -8.32
C MET A 28 1.86 -4.62 -8.11
N THR A 29 2.55 -3.61 -8.62
CA THR A 29 3.99 -3.44 -8.36
C THR A 29 4.21 -2.62 -7.09
N VAL A 30 5.01 -3.15 -6.19
CA VAL A 30 5.31 -2.54 -4.89
C VAL A 30 6.82 -2.55 -4.62
N PRO A 31 7.36 -1.51 -3.95
CA PRO A 31 8.77 -1.44 -3.61
C PRO A 31 9.14 -2.49 -2.58
N ASN A 32 10.20 -3.25 -2.86
CA ASN A 32 10.76 -4.25 -1.95
C ASN A 32 11.27 -3.57 -0.68
N LEU A 33 11.06 -4.25 0.44
CA LEU A 33 11.37 -3.76 1.76
C LEU A 33 12.84 -3.95 2.13
N GLN A 34 13.50 -4.92 1.52
CA GLN A 34 14.89 -5.28 1.82
C GLN A 34 15.88 -4.50 0.94
N THR A 35 15.46 -4.12 -0.26
CA THR A 35 16.28 -3.47 -1.28
C THR A 35 15.50 -2.29 -1.86
N LYS A 36 16.04 -1.07 -1.71
CA LYS A 36 15.36 0.19 -2.07
C LYS A 36 15.07 0.33 -3.57
N ASP A 37 15.74 -0.44 -4.42
CA ASP A 37 15.65 -0.34 -5.87
C ASP A 37 14.91 -1.54 -6.51
N ASP A 38 14.51 -2.53 -5.71
CA ASP A 38 13.77 -3.68 -6.23
C ASP A 38 12.28 -3.43 -6.17
N LEU A 39 11.58 -3.78 -7.25
CA LEU A 39 10.13 -3.81 -7.33
C LEU A 39 9.67 -5.27 -7.37
N TYR A 40 8.61 -5.60 -6.65
CA TYR A 40 7.99 -6.92 -6.70
C TYR A 40 6.54 -6.82 -7.15
N SER A 41 6.11 -7.84 -7.91
CA SER A 41 4.74 -7.99 -8.38
C SER A 41 3.91 -8.75 -7.36
N VAL A 42 2.77 -8.20 -6.95
CA VAL A 42 1.82 -8.81 -6.01
C VAL A 42 0.54 -9.18 -6.75
N PRO A 43 0.19 -10.47 -6.81
CA PRO A 43 -1.06 -10.88 -7.42
C PRO A 43 -2.26 -10.43 -6.58
N LEU A 44 -3.12 -9.61 -7.17
CA LEU A 44 -4.32 -9.07 -6.53
C LEU A 44 -5.53 -9.97 -6.73
N THR A 45 -5.53 -11.13 -6.07
CA THR A 45 -6.65 -12.07 -6.14
C THR A 45 -7.81 -11.63 -5.23
N LYS A 46 -9.05 -11.68 -5.70
CA LYS A 46 -10.24 -11.36 -4.87
C LYS A 46 -10.25 -12.14 -3.54
N GLY A 47 -10.46 -11.44 -2.43
CA GLY A 47 -10.47 -11.97 -1.07
C GLY A 47 -9.09 -12.17 -0.45
N SER A 48 -8.00 -12.00 -1.23
CA SER A 48 -6.65 -12.02 -0.69
C SER A 48 -6.38 -10.78 0.16
N LYS A 49 -5.48 -10.93 1.14
CA LYS A 49 -5.09 -9.89 2.09
C LYS A 49 -3.59 -9.65 1.96
N HIS A 50 -3.21 -8.38 1.88
CA HIS A 50 -1.83 -7.99 1.63
C HIS A 50 -1.41 -6.85 2.54
N LEU A 51 -0.10 -6.69 2.69
CA LEU A 51 0.54 -5.54 3.34
C LEU A 51 1.36 -4.79 2.30
N ALA A 52 0.99 -3.54 2.02
CA ALA A 52 1.70 -2.71 1.07
C ALA A 52 1.80 -1.26 1.56
N PRO A 53 2.71 -0.45 0.99
CA PRO A 53 2.69 1.00 1.18
C PRO A 53 1.33 1.58 0.76
N PHE A 54 0.83 2.54 1.53
CA PHE A 54 -0.42 3.23 1.21
C PHE A 54 -0.38 3.91 -0.16
N SER A 55 0.80 4.42 -0.54
CA SER A 55 1.03 5.02 -1.86
C SER A 55 0.81 4.06 -3.03
N SER A 56 0.95 2.74 -2.81
CA SER A 56 0.73 1.74 -3.86
C SER A 56 -0.73 1.33 -4.00
N ILE A 57 -1.55 1.59 -2.97
CA ILE A 57 -2.95 1.12 -2.91
C ILE A 57 -3.98 2.27 -2.94
N SER A 58 -3.55 3.53 -2.92
CA SER A 58 -4.44 4.71 -2.87
C SER A 58 -5.45 4.70 -4.02
N ASP A 59 -4.99 4.44 -5.23
CA ASP A 59 -5.83 4.49 -6.43
C ASP A 59 -6.87 3.36 -6.43
N TYR A 60 -6.48 2.18 -5.95
CA TYR A 60 -7.38 1.04 -5.80
C TYR A 60 -8.41 1.29 -4.70
N LEU A 61 -8.03 2.02 -3.64
CA LEU A 61 -8.92 2.38 -2.54
C LEU A 61 -9.96 3.41 -2.99
N GLU A 62 -9.55 4.44 -3.73
CA GLU A 62 -10.46 5.45 -4.30
C GLU A 62 -11.46 4.83 -5.27
N LYS A 63 -11.04 3.81 -6.04
CA LYS A 63 -11.91 3.05 -6.95
C LYS A 63 -12.82 2.04 -6.24
N GLY A 64 -12.61 1.78 -4.96
CA GLY A 64 -13.30 0.74 -4.20
C GLY A 64 -12.94 -0.69 -4.62
N ASP A 65 -11.80 -0.88 -5.27
CA ASP A 65 -11.29 -2.18 -5.71
C ASP A 65 -10.68 -2.97 -4.55
N VAL A 66 -10.21 -2.25 -3.53
CA VAL A 66 -9.68 -2.77 -2.26
C VAL A 66 -10.33 -2.06 -1.08
N LYS A 67 -10.25 -2.66 0.11
CA LYS A 67 -10.59 -2.00 1.38
C LYS A 67 -9.46 -2.12 2.37
N LEU A 68 -9.27 -1.09 3.19
CA LEU A 68 -8.37 -1.15 4.35
C LEU A 68 -8.93 -2.10 5.43
N LEU A 69 -8.04 -2.77 6.15
CA LEU A 69 -8.35 -3.65 7.29
C LEU A 69 -7.96 -3.01 8.61
#